data_AF-A0A2X2I9T2-F1
#
_entry.id   AF-A0A2X2I9T2-F1
#
_cell.length_a   1.000
_cell.length_b   1.000
_cell.length_c   1.000
_cell.angle_alpha   90.00
_cell.angle_beta   90.00
_cell.angle_gamma   90.00
#
_symmetry.space_group_name_H-M   'P 1'
#
loop_
_entity.id
_entity.type
_entity.pdbx_description
1 polymer ?
#
loop_
_entity_poly.entity_id
_entity_poly.type
_entity_poly.pdbx_seq_one_letter_code
_entity_poly.pdbx_strand_id
1 'polypeptide(L)' 'MSVAKGVVSLTGQESLNGLSVVMTPGWDNANGVTGWARNCNIQSDSALQQACEDVFRFDDAN' A
#
# COMPACT_ATOMS: atom_id res chain seq x y z
N MET A 1 -1.21 -4.22 11.65
CA MET A 1 -1.94 -4.61 10.44
C MET A 1 -3.44 -4.56 10.72
N SER A 2 -4.23 -4.00 9.83
CA SER A 2 -5.70 -3.96 9.94
C SER A 2 -6.36 -4.22 8.59
N VAL A 3 -7.59 -4.75 8.60
CA VAL A 3 -8.40 -4.95 7.40
C VAL A 3 -9.78 -4.34 7.61
N ALA A 4 -10.20 -3.45 6.71
CA ALA A 4 -11.49 -2.78 6.77
C ALA A 4 -12.10 -2.65 5.37
N LYS A 5 -13.29 -3.24 5.16
CA LYS A 5 -13.98 -3.25 3.86
C LYS A 5 -13.09 -3.73 2.70
N GLY A 6 -12.21 -4.70 2.96
CA GLY A 6 -11.25 -5.22 1.98
C GLY A 6 -9.97 -4.39 1.85
N VAL A 7 -9.92 -3.16 2.37
CA VAL A 7 -8.68 -2.37 2.44
C VAL A 7 -7.77 -2.95 3.50
N VAL A 8 -6.52 -3.21 3.14
CA VAL A 8 -5.48 -3.71 4.03
C VAL A 8 -4.52 -2.57 4.37
N SER A 9 -4.32 -2.32 5.66
CA SER A 9 -3.34 -1.33 6.13
C SER A 9 -2.23 -2.00 6.92
N LEU A 10 -1.00 -1.73 6.50
CA LEU A 10 0.23 -2.12 7.17
C LEU A 10 0.85 -0.86 7.78
N THR A 11 1.41 -0.99 8.97
CA THR A 11 2.08 0.10 9.68
C THR A 11 3.45 -0.42 10.08
N GLY A 12 4.49 0.28 9.67
CA GLY A 12 5.87 -0.03 10.00
C GLY A 12 6.10 0.07 11.50
N GLN A 13 6.95 -0.81 12.02
CA GLN A 13 7.37 -0.82 13.42
C GLN A 13 8.88 -0.61 13.50
N GLU A 14 9.38 -0.31 14.71
CA GLU A 14 10.80 -0.10 14.97
C GLU A 14 11.43 0.97 14.06
N SER A 15 12.39 0.58 13.22
CA SER A 15 13.08 1.46 12.27
C SER A 15 12.19 1.97 11.14
N LEU A 16 11.02 1.35 10.94
CA LEU A 16 10.02 1.76 9.94
C LEU A 16 8.88 2.56 10.55
N ASN A 17 9.01 3.02 11.80
CA ASN A 17 7.99 3.86 12.41
C ASN A 17 7.78 5.14 11.59
N GLY A 18 6.53 5.47 11.30
CA GLY A 18 6.16 6.55 10.38
C GLY A 18 5.93 6.11 8.93
N LEU A 19 6.19 4.83 8.59
CA LEU A 19 5.80 4.22 7.33
C LEU A 19 4.44 3.53 7.47
N SER A 20 3.54 3.73 6.50
CA SER A 20 2.32 2.94 6.37
C SER A 20 2.08 2.57 4.92
N VAL A 21 1.58 1.35 4.69
CA VAL A 21 1.15 0.90 3.36
C VAL A 21 -0.34 0.65 3.40
N VAL A 22 -1.06 1.22 2.44
CA VAL A 22 -2.50 1.01 2.26
C VAL A 22 -2.71 0.30 0.94
N MET A 23 -3.30 -0.89 0.98
CA MET A 23 -3.67 -1.68 -0.19
C MET A 23 -5.20 -1.67 -0.31
N THR A 24 -5.69 -1.06 -1.38
CA THR A 24 -7.11 -0.93 -1.69
C THR A 24 -7.44 -1.86 -2.86
N PRO A 25 -8.38 -2.80 -2.69
CA PRO A 25 -8.78 -3.66 -3.78
C PRO A 25 -9.58 -2.86 -4.81
N GLY A 26 -9.18 -2.98 -6.08
CA GLY A 26 -10.05 -2.63 -7.20
C GLY A 26 -11.13 -3.69 -7.32
N TRP A 27 -12.39 -3.29 -7.24
CA TRP A 27 -13.53 -4.19 -7.33
C TRP A 27 -14.36 -3.86 -8.56
N ASP A 28 -14.59 -4.86 -9.39
CA ASP A 28 -15.51 -4.84 -10.51
C ASP A 28 -16.63 -5.87 -10.27
N ASN A 29 -17.88 -5.49 -10.50
CA ASN A 29 -19.00 -6.39 -10.19
C ASN A 29 -19.10 -7.59 -11.14
N ALA A 30 -18.52 -7.52 -12.34
CA ALA A 30 -18.52 -8.63 -13.28
C ALA A 30 -17.30 -9.54 -13.10
N ASN A 31 -16.15 -8.96 -12.75
CA ASN A 31 -14.87 -9.66 -12.72
C ASN A 31 -14.30 -9.89 -11.30
N GLY A 32 -14.94 -9.35 -10.26
CA GLY A 32 -14.48 -9.45 -8.87
C GLY A 32 -13.31 -8.51 -8.58
N VAL A 33 -12.31 -8.98 -7.84
CA VAL A 33 -11.09 -8.18 -7.58
C VAL A 33 -10.28 -8.09 -8.85
N THR A 34 -10.15 -6.89 -9.41
CA THR A 34 -9.44 -6.62 -10.67
C THR A 34 -7.99 -6.18 -10.46
N GLY A 35 -7.62 -5.82 -9.23
CA GLY A 35 -6.27 -5.41 -8.89
C GLY A 35 -6.20 -4.81 -7.49
N TRP A 36 -5.03 -4.29 -7.14
CA TRP A 36 -4.79 -3.60 -5.88
C TRP A 36 -4.06 -2.30 -6.12
N ALA A 37 -4.74 -1.19 -5.80
CA ALA A 37 -4.09 0.10 -5.65
C ALA A 37 -3.34 0.05 -4.32
N ARG A 38 -2.03 0.16 -4.39
CA ARG A 38 -1.17 0.16 -3.21
C ARG A 38 -0.73 1.62 -3.02
N ASN A 39 -0.49 2.06 -1.79
CA ASN A 39 0.10 3.37 -1.50
C ASN A 39 1.05 3.30 -0.30
N CYS A 40 2.27 3.81 -0.44
CA CYS A 40 3.22 3.99 0.67
C CYS A 40 3.12 5.43 1.20
N ASN A 41 2.66 5.59 2.43
CA ASN A 41 2.61 6.86 3.13
C ASN A 41 3.78 6.95 4.12
N ILE A 42 4.64 7.94 3.94
CA ILE A 42 5.72 8.28 4.86
C ILE A 42 5.62 9.76 5.22
N GLN A 43 5.95 10.12 6.45
CA GLN A 43 5.84 11.51 6.89
C GLN A 43 6.93 12.42 6.31
N SER A 44 8.18 11.95 6.11
CA SER A 44 9.29 12.81 5.64
C SER A 44 10.54 12.09 5.09
N ASP A 45 10.54 10.78 4.88
CA ASP A 45 11.74 10.03 4.46
C ASP A 45 11.59 9.44 3.05
N SER A 46 12.20 10.11 2.06
CA SER A 46 12.16 9.69 0.66
C SER A 46 12.88 8.37 0.39
N ALA A 47 13.88 7.99 1.19
CA ALA A 47 14.60 6.73 1.00
C ALA A 47 13.75 5.55 1.49
N LEU A 48 13.06 5.71 2.62
CA LEU A 48 12.09 4.73 3.10
C LEU A 48 10.87 4.62 2.17
N GLN A 49 10.44 5.73 1.57
CA GLN A 49 9.41 5.70 0.54
C GLN A 49 9.84 4.85 -0.66
N GLN A 50 11.03 5.09 -1.21
CA GLN A 50 11.53 4.31 -2.35
C GLN A 50 11.71 2.83 -2.03
N ALA A 51 12.22 2.50 -0.83
CA ALA A 51 12.32 1.12 -0.39
C ALA A 51 10.94 0.45 -0.27
N CYS A 52 9.94 1.18 0.22
CA CYS A 52 8.56 0.71 0.28
C CYS A 52 7.99 0.51 -1.15
N GLU A 53 8.24 1.44 -2.06
CA GLU A 53 7.84 1.36 -3.47
C GLU A 53 8.46 0.17 -4.20
N ASP A 54 9.74 -0.11 -3.98
CA ASP A 54 10.43 -1.25 -4.59
C ASP A 54 9.90 -2.60 -4.05
N VAL A 55 9.58 -2.67 -2.76
CA VAL A 55 9.02 -3.89 -2.16
C VAL A 55 7.59 -4.16 -2.62
N PHE A 56 6.74 -3.13 -2.64
CA PHE A 56 5.32 -3.29 -2.97
C PHE A 56 5.01 -3.14 -4.47
N ARG A 57 6.03 -2.80 -5.27
CA ARG A 57 6.03 -2.69 -6.74
C ARG A 57 4.73 -2.17 -7.30
N PHE A 58 4.51 -0.86 -7.19
CA PHE A 58 3.34 -0.23 -7.78
C PHE A 58 3.35 -0.49 -9.29
N ASP A 59 2.33 -1.18 -9.80
CA ASP A 59 2.00 -0.99 -11.19
C ASP A 59 1.56 0.47 -11.29
N ASP A 60 2.38 1.30 -11.91
CA ASP A 60 1.96 2.57 -12.46
C ASP A 60 0.86 2.23 -13.49
N ALA A 61 -0.37 2.11 -13.00
CA ALA A 61 -1.54 2.04 -13.85
C ALA A 61 -1.67 3.40 -14.52
N ASN A 62 -1.03 3.53 -15.68
CA ASN A 62 -1.30 4.58 -16.67
C ASN A 62 -2.79 4.59 -17.03
#